data_AF-A0A5E7YZX7-F1
#
_entry.id   AF-A0A5E7YZX7-F1
#
_cell.length_a   1.000
_cell.length_b   1.000
_cell.length_c   1.000
_cell.angle_alpha   90.00
_cell.angle_beta   90.00
_cell.angle_gamma   90.00
#
_symmetry.space_group_name_H-M   'P 1'
#
loop_
_entity.id
_entity.type
_entity.pdbx_description
1 polymer ?
#
loop_
_entity_poly.entity_id
_entity_poly.type
_entity_poly.pdbx_seq_one_letter_code
_entity_poly.pdbx_strand_id
1 'polypeptide(L)'
;MSSGRINIYQMYMNNNYQLGFYVRRDSWKSDRKAKVTWIKFVIEGKPINKGNPPYFGGFKNPPGHPRAGKIMGPRLVKLEADWLDGGQMTTDSGGNYCWIRIEN
;
A
#
# COMPACT_ATOMS: atom_id res chain seq x y z
N MET A 1 20.71 12.02 -8.02
CA MET A 1 19.57 12.42 -7.17
C MET A 1 18.50 11.36 -7.32
N SER A 2 18.32 10.51 -6.32
CA SER A 2 17.31 9.44 -6.39
C SER A 2 15.92 10.08 -6.43
N SER A 3 15.19 9.89 -7.53
CA SER A 3 13.84 10.45 -7.72
C SER A 3 12.98 10.16 -6.48
N GLY A 4 12.45 11.21 -5.83
CA GLY A 4 11.72 11.15 -4.54
C GLY A 4 10.36 10.44 -4.57
N ARG A 5 10.22 9.36 -5.35
CA ARG A 5 9.01 8.55 -5.44
C ARG A 5 8.90 7.66 -4.21
N ILE A 6 7.73 7.68 -3.60
CA ILE A 6 7.36 6.84 -2.46
C ILE A 6 6.23 5.90 -2.88
N ASN A 7 6.13 4.73 -2.25
CA ASN A 7 5.04 3.77 -2.47
C ASN A 7 3.86 4.02 -1.53
N ILE A 8 2.75 3.26 -1.67
CA ILE A 8 1.53 3.47 -0.86
C ILE A 8 1.80 3.31 0.64
N TYR A 9 2.68 2.39 1.05
CA TYR A 9 3.00 2.19 2.47
C TYR A 9 3.76 3.38 3.05
N GLN A 10 4.73 3.90 2.30
CA GLN A 10 5.45 5.12 2.68
C GLN A 10 4.52 6.33 2.69
N MET A 11 3.58 6.43 1.74
CA MET A 11 2.55 7.46 1.74
C MET A 11 1.70 7.40 3.00
N TYR A 12 1.25 6.21 3.43
CA TYR A 12 0.52 6.04 4.69
C TYR A 12 1.34 6.49 5.90
N MET A 13 2.63 6.12 5.96
CA MET A 13 3.53 6.54 7.04
C MET A 13 3.70 8.07 7.09
N ASN A 14 3.74 8.72 5.92
CA ASN A 14 3.83 10.18 5.80
C ASN A 14 2.48 10.88 6.02
N ASN A 15 1.35 10.17 5.84
CA ASN A 15 -0.01 10.69 6.00
C ASN A 15 -0.50 10.54 7.45
N ASN A 16 0.38 10.71 8.45
CA ASN A 16 0.08 10.55 9.87
C ASN A 16 -0.61 9.23 10.21
N TYR A 17 -0.26 8.16 9.48
CA TYR A 17 -0.85 6.84 9.63
C TYR A 17 -2.37 6.81 9.37
N GLN A 18 -2.87 7.72 8.54
CA GLN A 18 -4.27 7.75 8.12
C GLN A 18 -4.43 7.12 6.74
N LEU A 19 -5.46 6.31 6.56
CA LEU A 19 -5.96 5.89 5.26
C LEU A 19 -6.82 7.02 4.67
N GLY A 20 -7.60 6.69 3.66
CA GLY A 20 -8.53 7.63 3.03
C GLY A 20 -7.87 8.61 2.07
N PHE A 21 -6.60 8.39 1.77
CA PHE A 21 -5.82 9.27 0.94
C PHE A 21 -5.81 8.85 -0.53
N TYR A 22 -5.65 9.81 -1.44
CA TYR A 22 -5.75 9.56 -2.89
C TYR A 22 -4.40 9.25 -3.53
N VAL A 23 -4.43 8.29 -4.45
CA VAL A 23 -3.29 7.89 -5.28
C VAL A 23 -3.71 7.75 -6.74
N ARG A 24 -2.73 7.87 -7.63
CA ARG A 24 -2.82 7.52 -9.05
C ARG A 24 -1.67 6.60 -9.42
N ARG A 25 -1.93 5.58 -10.23
CA ARG A 25 -0.86 4.76 -10.82
C ARG A 25 -0.31 5.47 -12.07
N ASP A 26 0.99 5.38 -12.30
CA ASP A 26 1.65 6.00 -13.47
C ASP A 26 1.02 5.60 -14.81
N SER A 27 0.50 4.37 -14.91
CA SER A 27 -0.14 3.82 -16.11
C SER A 27 -1.61 4.23 -16.27
N TRP A 28 -2.18 4.99 -15.34
CA TRP A 28 -3.57 5.44 -15.42
C TRP A 28 -3.66 6.77 -16.17
N LYS A 29 -4.83 7.02 -16.76
CA LYS A 29 -5.14 8.35 -17.31
C LYS A 29 -5.03 9.41 -16.20
N SER A 30 -4.64 10.63 -16.59
CA SER A 30 -4.31 11.70 -15.64
C SER A 30 -5.49 12.14 -14.76
N ASP A 31 -6.72 12.00 -15.25
CA ASP A 31 -7.98 12.29 -14.57
C ASP A 31 -8.40 11.20 -13.57
N ARG A 32 -7.72 10.05 -13.56
CA ARG A 32 -8.06 8.92 -12.68
C ARG A 32 -7.25 8.95 -11.39
N LYS A 33 -7.96 8.97 -10.26
CA LYS A 33 -7.42 8.75 -8.92
C LYS A 33 -8.28 7.74 -8.18
N ALA A 34 -7.72 7.12 -7.15
CA ALA A 34 -8.45 6.23 -6.26
C ALA A 34 -8.05 6.48 -4.81
N LYS A 35 -9.00 6.28 -3.90
CA LYS A 35 -8.82 6.42 -2.46
C LYS A 35 -8.26 5.12 -1.89
N VAL A 36 -7.20 5.19 -1.11
CA VAL A 36 -6.67 4.04 -0.36
C VAL A 36 -7.55 3.82 0.87
N THR A 37 -8.32 2.74 0.88
CA THR A 37 -9.31 2.46 1.95
C THR A 37 -8.87 1.36 2.90
N TRP A 38 -7.90 0.53 2.50
CA TRP A 38 -7.39 -0.53 3.36
C TRP A 38 -6.00 -0.98 2.93
N ILE A 39 -5.15 -1.30 3.90
CA ILE A 39 -3.87 -1.96 3.69
C ILE A 39 -3.84 -3.19 4.60
N LYS A 40 -3.52 -4.35 4.04
CA LYS A 40 -3.47 -5.61 4.78
C LYS A 40 -2.55 -5.53 5.98
N PHE A 41 -3.06 -5.93 7.15
CA PHE A 41 -2.34 -5.94 8.43
C PHE A 41 -1.90 -4.54 8.91
N VAL A 42 -2.61 -3.50 8.50
CA VAL A 42 -2.43 -2.14 9.01
C VAL A 42 -3.65 -1.76 9.82
N ILE A 43 -3.41 -1.17 10.99
CA ILE A 43 -4.42 -0.55 11.84
C ILE A 43 -4.24 0.96 11.67
N GLU A 44 -5.30 1.64 11.22
CA GLU A 44 -5.29 3.10 11.05
C GLU A 44 -4.92 3.82 12.35
N GLY A 45 -4.21 4.94 12.22
CA GLY A 45 -3.65 5.70 13.35
C GLY A 45 -2.40 5.09 13.96
N LYS A 46 -1.97 3.89 13.52
CA LYS A 46 -0.74 3.26 14.01
C LYS A 46 0.32 3.20 12.91
N PRO A 47 1.60 3.40 13.28
CA PRO A 47 2.67 3.13 12.35
C PRO A 47 2.56 1.69 11.89
N ILE A 48 2.84 1.47 10.61
CA ILE A 48 3.28 0.16 10.21
C ILE A 48 4.56 -0.10 11.01
N ASN A 49 4.68 -1.22 11.72
CA ASN A 49 5.83 -1.46 12.59
C ASN A 49 7.10 -1.66 11.75
N LYS A 50 8.21 -0.98 12.10
CA LYS A 50 9.53 -1.09 11.44
C LYS A 50 10.20 -2.47 11.56
N GLY A 51 9.66 -3.38 12.37
CA GLY A 51 10.17 -4.73 12.58
C GLY A 51 9.06 -5.80 12.64
N ASN A 52 9.38 -6.95 12.03
CA ASN A 52 8.68 -8.22 11.92
C ASN A 52 7.14 -8.25 11.74
N PRO A 53 6.62 -8.55 10.53
CA PRO A 53 7.30 -8.76 9.24
C PRO A 53 7.33 -7.49 8.36
N PRO A 54 8.40 -7.32 7.56
CA PRO A 54 8.75 -6.07 6.88
C PRO A 54 7.92 -5.80 5.61
N TYR A 55 7.72 -4.51 5.41
CA TYR A 55 7.07 -3.69 4.39
C TYR A 55 7.15 -4.08 2.90
N PHE A 56 8.00 -5.01 2.51
CA PHE A 56 8.28 -5.31 1.11
C PHE A 56 8.20 -6.82 0.97
N GLY A 57 7.44 -7.32 -0.01
CA GLY A 57 7.36 -8.77 -0.26
C GLY A 57 8.76 -9.38 -0.36
N GLY A 58 8.92 -10.63 0.10
CA GLY A 58 10.23 -11.32 0.08
C GLY A 58 10.77 -11.78 1.42
N PHE A 59 10.10 -11.49 2.55
CA PHE A 59 10.59 -11.90 3.88
C PHE A 59 10.08 -13.28 4.32
N LYS A 60 10.93 -14.08 4.97
CA LYS A 60 10.59 -15.40 5.51
C LYS A 60 9.86 -15.26 6.86
N ASN A 61 8.62 -15.74 6.96
CA ASN A 61 7.82 -15.69 8.19
C ASN A 61 8.60 -16.24 9.41
N PRO A 62 8.55 -15.57 10.57
CA PRO A 62 9.34 -15.95 11.75
C PRO A 62 8.83 -17.26 12.38
N PRO A 63 9.66 -17.95 13.18
CA PRO A 63 9.24 -19.08 14.01
C PRO A 63 8.05 -18.71 14.91
N GLY A 64 7.12 -19.64 15.13
CA GLY A 64 5.91 -19.41 15.94
C GLY A 64 4.73 -18.78 15.20
N HIS A 65 4.89 -18.36 13.94
CA HIS A 65 3.77 -17.93 13.09
C HIS A 65 3.14 -19.14 12.36
N PRO A 66 1.80 -19.19 12.12
CA PRO A 66 1.16 -20.29 11.38
C PRO A 66 1.72 -20.56 9.98
N ARG A 67 2.46 -19.59 9.42
CA ARG A 67 3.14 -19.69 8.11
C ARG A 67 4.67 -19.65 8.22
N ALA A 68 5.23 -20.00 9.38
CA ALA A 68 6.67 -20.00 9.63
C ALA A 68 7.45 -20.63 8.46
N GLY A 69 8.54 -19.97 8.05
CA GLY A 69 9.39 -20.44 6.96
C GLY A 69 8.91 -20.12 5.54
N LYS A 70 7.67 -19.67 5.33
CA LYS A 70 7.19 -19.23 4.00
C LYS A 70 7.58 -17.77 3.73
N ILE A 71 7.87 -17.43 2.47
CA ILE A 71 8.04 -16.04 2.07
C ILE A 71 6.67 -15.33 2.12
N MET A 72 6.63 -14.20 2.80
CA MET A 72 5.47 -13.32 2.83
C MET A 72 5.40 -12.58 1.49
N GLY A 73 4.27 -12.78 0.79
CA GLY A 73 3.94 -12.01 -0.38
C GLY A 73 3.66 -10.54 -0.03
N PRO A 74 3.57 -9.67 -1.03
CA PRO A 74 3.13 -8.28 -0.85
C PRO A 74 1.85 -8.14 -0.01
N ARG A 75 1.73 -7.04 0.74
CA ARG A 75 0.48 -6.67 1.39
C ARG A 75 -0.53 -6.24 0.32
N LEU A 76 -1.77 -6.67 0.51
CA LEU A 76 -2.86 -6.24 -0.35
C LEU A 76 -3.29 -4.83 0.04
N VAL A 77 -3.63 -4.01 -0.94
CA VAL A 77 -4.19 -2.67 -0.78
C VAL A 77 -5.56 -2.65 -1.46
N LYS A 78 -6.58 -2.13 -0.78
CA LYS A 78 -7.86 -1.80 -1.42
C LYS A 78 -7.89 -0.33 -1.80
N LEU A 79 -8.34 -0.11 -3.03
CA LEU A 79 -8.53 1.18 -3.65
C LEU A 79 -10.02 1.34 -3.99
N GLU A 80 -10.56 2.53 -3.81
CA GLU A 80 -11.95 2.88 -4.11
C GLU A 80 -12.00 4.03 -5.11
N ALA A 81 -12.76 3.86 -6.19
CA ALA A 81 -13.05 4.89 -7.18
C ALA A 81 -14.18 4.45 -8.11
N ASP A 82 -15.04 5.38 -8.52
CA ASP A 82 -16.21 5.10 -9.35
C ASP A 82 -15.88 4.56 -10.75
N TRP A 83 -14.68 4.86 -11.27
CA TRP A 83 -14.23 4.38 -12.58
C TRP A 83 -13.66 2.95 -12.56
N LEU A 84 -13.45 2.37 -11.37
CA LEU A 84 -13.06 0.97 -11.21
C LEU A 84 -14.29 0.08 -11.38
N ASP A 85 -14.10 -1.09 -11.97
CA ASP A 85 -15.16 -2.10 -12.05
C ASP A 85 -15.64 -2.49 -10.64
N GLY A 86 -16.93 -2.36 -10.38
CA GLY A 86 -17.51 -2.55 -9.04
C GLY A 86 -17.08 -1.50 -7.99
N GLY A 87 -16.51 -0.36 -8.41
CA GLY A 87 -16.13 0.76 -7.53
C GLY A 87 -14.88 0.54 -6.68
N GLN A 88 -14.25 -0.64 -6.76
CA GLN A 88 -13.10 -1.00 -5.91
C GLN A 88 -12.10 -1.90 -6.63
N MET A 89 -10.84 -1.86 -6.19
CA MET A 89 -9.78 -2.73 -6.67
C MET A 89 -8.92 -3.20 -5.50
N THR A 90 -8.60 -4.49 -5.47
CA THR A 90 -7.53 -5.02 -4.59
C THR A 90 -6.28 -5.24 -5.40
N THR A 91 -5.14 -4.72 -4.94
CA THR A 91 -3.85 -4.88 -5.59
C THR A 91 -2.78 -5.33 -4.60
N ASP A 92 -1.86 -6.15 -5.07
CA ASP A 92 -0.63 -6.52 -4.37
C ASP A 92 0.54 -5.57 -4.68
N SER A 93 0.33 -4.60 -5.56
CA SER A 93 1.37 -3.71 -6.06
C SER A 93 1.59 -2.47 -5.19
N GLY A 94 1.02 -2.40 -3.98
CA GLY A 94 1.11 -1.23 -3.09
C GLY A 94 2.54 -0.85 -2.69
N GLY A 95 3.47 -1.80 -2.75
CA GLY A 95 4.89 -1.59 -2.47
C GLY A 95 5.71 -1.07 -3.65
N ASN A 96 5.14 -1.03 -4.86
CA ASN A 96 5.84 -0.58 -6.06
C ASN A 96 5.97 0.95 -6.08
N TYR A 97 6.98 1.48 -6.75
CA TYR A 97 7.21 2.94 -6.90
C TYR A 97 6.48 3.55 -8.11
N CYS A 98 5.39 2.93 -8.55
CA CYS A 98 4.56 3.37 -9.67
C CYS A 98 3.31 4.14 -9.24
N TRP A 99 3.26 4.56 -7.97
CA TRP A 99 2.17 5.31 -7.38
C TRP A 99 2.57 6.76 -7.17
N ILE A 100 1.64 7.66 -7.46
CA ILE A 100 1.74 9.10 -7.23
C ILE A 100 0.70 9.47 -6.18
N ARG A 101 1.12 10.19 -5.14
CA ARG A 101 0.22 10.76 -4.15
C ARG A 101 -0.53 11.94 -4.79
N ILE A 102 -1.85 11.95 -4.69
CA ILE A 102 -2.68 13.07 -5.15
C ILE A 102 -3.12 13.89 -3.94
N GLU A 103 -2.76 15.17 -3.94
CA GLU A 103 -3.27 16.16 -2.99
C GLU A 103 -4.63 16.65 -3.51
N ASN A 104 -5.59 16.83 -2.59
CA ASN A 104 -6.87 17.47 -2.90
C ASN A 104 -6.77 18.94 -2.52
#